data_AF-A0A8D7AC73-F1
#
_entry.id   AF-A0A8D7AC73-F1
#
_cell.length_a   1.000
_cell.length_b   1.000
_cell.length_c   1.000
_cell.angle_alpha   90.00
_cell.angle_beta   90.00
_cell.angle_gamma   90.00
#
_symmetry.space_group_name_H-M   'P 1'
#
loop_
_entity.id
_entity.type
_entity.pdbx_description
1 polymer ?
#
loop_
_entity_poly.entity_id
_entity_poly.type
_entity_poly.pdbx_seq_one_letter_code
_entity_poly.pdbx_strand_id
1 'polypeptide(L)'
;SSSSSSSSSSSISTSSSSAAPSVSVTMAAMMRAVMAIATVAAISAIAMGAKYDVGGPAGSWDLATNYTQWVSGKAFRVGDTLTFKYASSHDVLEVSSAAYSSCTTSNPISTSTGGNTVVTLN
;
A
#
# COMPACT_ATOMS: atom_id res chain seq x y z
N SER A 1 38.50 40.19 71.28
CA SER A 1 37.08 40.16 71.70
C SER A 1 36.25 40.93 70.69
N SER A 2 34.97 40.53 70.55
CA SER A 2 33.90 41.20 69.79
C SER A 2 33.64 40.69 68.36
N SER A 3 32.87 39.60 68.33
CA SER A 3 31.63 39.37 67.57
C SER A 3 31.24 40.33 66.44
N SER A 4 30.73 39.79 65.33
CA SER A 4 29.31 39.94 64.93
C SER A 4 29.01 39.15 63.65
N SER A 5 27.99 38.29 63.74
CA SER A 5 27.33 37.61 62.63
C SER A 5 26.47 38.57 61.83
N SER A 6 26.32 38.35 60.51
CA SER A 6 25.15 38.80 59.74
C SER A 6 25.06 38.04 58.41
N SER A 7 24.09 37.15 58.30
CA SER A 7 23.64 36.55 57.04
C SER A 7 22.81 37.56 56.25
N SER A 8 22.94 37.60 54.93
CA SER A 8 21.97 38.28 54.06
C SER A 8 21.87 37.54 52.72
N SER A 9 20.74 36.87 52.53
CA SER A 9 20.30 36.26 51.28
C SER A 9 19.74 37.34 50.34
N SER A 10 20.01 37.26 49.04
CA SER A 10 19.29 38.07 48.03
C SER A 10 19.21 37.33 46.69
N SER A 11 18.07 36.66 46.52
CA SER A 11 17.21 36.54 45.34
C SER A 11 17.82 36.61 43.93
N ILE A 12 17.76 35.47 43.23
CA ILE A 12 17.89 35.38 41.76
C ILE A 12 16.62 35.97 41.15
N SER A 13 16.74 37.13 40.50
CA SER A 13 15.67 37.70 39.68
C SER A 13 15.63 36.96 38.33
N THR A 14 14.67 36.05 38.18
CA THR A 14 14.29 35.54 36.86
C THR A 14 13.58 36.66 36.10
N SER A 15 14.27 37.22 35.10
CA SER A 15 13.68 38.18 34.17
C SER A 15 12.64 37.48 33.29
N SER A 16 11.39 37.50 33.72
CA SER A 16 10.22 37.18 32.89
C SER A 16 10.15 38.18 31.74
N SER A 17 10.78 37.84 30.61
CA SER A 17 10.68 38.61 29.38
C SER A 17 9.36 38.25 28.72
N SER A 18 8.28 38.94 29.09
CA SER A 18 6.98 38.90 28.41
C SER A 18 7.06 39.60 27.06
N ALA A 19 7.84 39.07 26.13
CA ALA A 19 7.68 39.38 24.72
C ALA A 19 6.51 38.52 24.22
N ALA A 20 5.32 39.12 24.11
CA ALA A 20 4.25 38.53 23.31
C ALA A 20 4.83 38.25 21.91
N PRO A 21 4.81 37.01 21.41
CA PRO A 21 5.31 36.75 20.07
C PRO A 21 4.44 37.56 19.11
N SER A 22 5.06 38.49 18.39
CA SER A 22 4.40 39.26 17.33
C SER A 22 3.62 38.31 16.44
N VAL A 23 2.34 38.62 16.19
CA VAL A 23 1.35 37.79 15.48
C VAL A 23 1.87 37.17 14.17
N SER A 24 2.87 37.81 13.54
CA SER A 24 3.58 37.32 12.34
C SER A 24 4.45 36.08 12.57
N VAL A 25 5.08 35.92 13.74
CA VAL A 25 5.98 34.79 14.05
C VAL A 25 5.17 33.55 14.42
N THR A 26 4.05 33.72 15.13
CA THR A 26 3.13 32.61 15.41
C THR A 26 2.45 32.12 14.14
N MET A 27 2.03 33.03 13.23
CA MET A 27 1.49 32.69 11.90
C MET A 27 2.46 31.87 11.05
N ALA A 28 3.73 32.27 10.99
CA ALA A 28 4.73 31.52 10.23
C ALA A 28 5.00 30.12 10.82
N ALA A 29 5.04 29.99 12.14
CA ALA A 29 5.24 28.71 12.82
C ALA A 29 4.04 27.77 12.67
N MET A 30 2.81 28.28 12.80
CA MET A 30 1.59 27.49 12.61
C MET A 30 1.33 27.15 11.14
N MET A 31 1.67 28.03 10.20
CA MET A 31 1.66 27.71 8.77
C MET A 31 2.66 26.59 8.43
N ARG A 32 3.86 26.58 9.04
CA ARG A 32 4.83 25.50 8.86
C ARG A 32 4.37 24.17 9.43
N ALA A 33 3.77 24.17 10.62
CA ALA A 33 3.21 22.96 11.24
C ALA A 33 2.03 22.40 10.42
N VAL A 34 1.13 23.26 9.94
CA VAL A 34 0.00 22.88 9.08
C VAL A 34 0.50 22.34 7.73
N MET A 35 1.53 22.96 7.14
CA MET A 35 2.11 22.50 5.87
C MET A 35 2.85 21.17 6.05
N ALA A 36 3.54 20.96 7.17
CA ALA A 36 4.19 19.68 7.51
C ALA A 36 3.15 18.55 7.71
N ILE A 37 2.06 18.81 8.43
CA ILE A 37 0.97 17.83 8.63
C ILE A 37 0.25 17.52 7.30
N ALA A 38 0.02 18.54 6.46
CA ALA A 38 -0.57 18.37 5.13
C ALA A 38 0.32 17.53 4.20
N THR A 39 1.64 17.63 4.30
CA THR A 39 2.56 16.81 3.48
C THR A 39 2.58 15.33 3.88
N VAL A 40 2.39 15.00 5.16
CA VAL A 40 2.35 13.59 5.64
C VAL A 40 1.01 12.93 5.28
N ALA A 41 -0.10 13.67 5.31
CA ALA A 41 -1.42 13.17 4.90
C ALA A 41 -1.55 12.95 3.37
N ALA A 42 -0.67 13.55 2.57
CA ALA A 42 -0.71 13.46 1.11
C ALA A 42 -0.07 12.18 0.53
N ILE A 43 0.59 11.34 1.36
CA ILE A 43 1.31 10.15 0.90
C ILE A 43 0.59 8.89 1.39
N SER A 44 -0.60 8.66 0.85
CA SER A 44 -1.22 7.33 0.85
C SER A 44 -1.62 6.99 -0.58
N ALA A 45 -0.61 6.88 -1.45
CA ALA A 45 -0.79 6.22 -2.73
C ALA A 45 -1.03 4.73 -2.46
N ILE A 46 -2.30 4.31 -2.50
CA ILE A 46 -2.64 2.89 -2.54
C ILE A 46 -2.12 2.38 -3.88
N ALA A 47 -1.02 1.62 -3.86
CA ALA A 47 -0.57 0.90 -5.04
C ALA A 47 -1.64 -0.15 -5.38
N MET A 48 -2.52 0.17 -6.33
CA MET A 48 -3.48 -0.79 -6.86
C MET A 48 -2.80 -1.60 -7.96
N GLY A 49 -2.80 -2.93 -7.84
CA GLY A 49 -2.36 -3.80 -8.93
C GLY A 49 -3.29 -3.74 -10.13
N ALA A 50 -2.74 -4.02 -11.31
CA ALA A 50 -3.48 -4.08 -12.56
C ALA A 50 -4.43 -5.28 -12.57
N LYS A 51 -5.56 -5.14 -13.26
CA LYS A 51 -6.57 -6.20 -13.42
C LYS A 51 -6.56 -6.72 -14.84
N TYR A 52 -6.51 -8.04 -15.00
CA TYR A 52 -6.47 -8.70 -16.29
C TYR A 52 -7.59 -9.71 -16.41
N ASP A 53 -8.49 -9.51 -17.37
CA ASP A 53 -9.42 -10.55 -17.79
C ASP A 53 -8.67 -11.55 -18.67
N VAL A 54 -8.59 -12.80 -18.21
CA VAL A 54 -7.87 -13.88 -18.89
C VAL A 54 -8.55 -14.21 -20.22
N GLY A 55 -7.78 -14.16 -21.31
CA GLY A 55 -8.28 -14.32 -22.68
C GLY A 55 -8.86 -13.06 -23.33
N GLY A 56 -9.18 -12.02 -22.55
CA GLY A 56 -9.77 -10.78 -23.06
C GLY A 56 -8.79 -9.93 -23.91
N PRO A 57 -9.29 -9.06 -24.81
CA PRO A 57 -10.71 -8.74 -25.03
C PRO A 57 -11.44 -9.68 -26.02
N ALA A 58 -10.73 -10.55 -26.73
CA ALA A 58 -11.30 -11.37 -27.80
C ALA A 58 -11.72 -12.80 -27.38
N GLY A 59 -11.42 -13.19 -26.14
CA GLY A 59 -11.67 -14.53 -25.61
C GLY A 59 -12.05 -14.52 -24.14
N SER A 60 -12.11 -15.71 -23.55
CA SER A 60 -12.43 -15.95 -22.14
C SER A 60 -11.61 -17.15 -21.63
N TRP A 61 -11.90 -17.65 -20.43
CA TRP A 61 -11.35 -18.93 -19.99
C TRP A 61 -12.12 -20.09 -20.65
N ASP A 62 -11.67 -20.46 -21.85
CA ASP A 62 -12.22 -21.50 -22.72
C ASP A 62 -11.14 -22.24 -23.54
N LEU A 63 -11.55 -23.17 -24.39
CA LEU A 63 -10.66 -23.98 -25.24
C LEU A 63 -10.32 -23.32 -26.60
N ALA A 64 -10.98 -22.23 -26.97
CA ALA A 64 -10.80 -21.56 -28.27
C ALA A 64 -9.76 -20.44 -28.20
N THR A 65 -9.52 -19.92 -27.01
CA THR A 65 -8.64 -18.77 -26.76
C THR A 65 -7.16 -19.16 -26.84
N ASN A 66 -6.38 -18.39 -27.61
CA ASN A 66 -4.92 -18.54 -27.65
C ASN A 66 -4.26 -17.77 -26.50
N TYR A 67 -4.00 -18.46 -25.39
CA TYR A 67 -3.41 -17.82 -24.21
C TYR A 67 -1.96 -17.36 -24.41
N THR A 68 -1.18 -18.02 -25.28
CA THR A 68 0.18 -17.58 -25.62
C THR A 68 0.17 -16.21 -26.29
N GLN A 69 -0.77 -15.99 -27.20
CA GLN A 69 -0.97 -14.68 -27.81
C GLN A 69 -1.51 -13.67 -26.79
N TRP A 70 -2.45 -14.08 -25.93
CA TRP A 70 -3.02 -13.22 -24.90
C TRP A 70 -1.95 -12.70 -23.92
N VAL A 71 -1.02 -13.55 -23.46
CA VAL A 71 0.04 -13.09 -22.54
C VAL A 71 1.11 -12.24 -23.21
N SER A 72 1.19 -12.25 -24.55
CA SER A 72 2.23 -11.54 -25.29
C SER A 72 2.19 -10.03 -25.02
N GLY A 73 3.35 -9.47 -24.61
CA GLY A 73 3.49 -8.05 -24.29
C GLY A 73 2.89 -7.63 -22.94
N LYS A 74 2.34 -8.56 -22.14
CA LYS A 74 1.88 -8.29 -20.77
C LYS A 74 3.00 -8.53 -19.78
N ALA A 75 3.12 -7.64 -18.81
CA ALA A 75 4.03 -7.78 -17.68
C ALA A 75 3.19 -7.80 -16.40
N PHE A 76 3.09 -8.98 -15.79
CA PHE A 76 2.39 -9.17 -14.52
C PHE A 76 3.29 -8.79 -13.35
N ARG A 77 2.72 -8.16 -12.32
CA ARG A 77 3.42 -7.68 -11.12
C ARG A 77 2.71 -8.19 -9.87
N VAL A 78 3.45 -8.24 -8.77
CA VAL A 78 2.87 -8.50 -7.45
C VAL A 78 1.79 -7.45 -7.15
N GLY A 79 0.64 -7.92 -6.67
CA GLY A 79 -0.57 -7.14 -6.43
C GLY A 79 -1.56 -7.15 -7.61
N ASP A 80 -1.15 -7.55 -8.82
CA ASP A 80 -2.06 -7.67 -9.96
C ASP A 80 -3.07 -8.80 -9.76
N THR A 81 -4.21 -8.71 -10.43
CA THR A 81 -5.26 -9.73 -10.36
C THR A 81 -5.61 -10.29 -11.73
N LEU A 82 -5.73 -11.62 -11.81
CA LEU A 82 -6.22 -12.36 -12.97
C LEU A 82 -7.67 -12.78 -12.74
N THR A 83 -8.57 -12.36 -13.63
CA THR A 83 -9.99 -12.74 -13.60
C THR A 83 -10.27 -13.76 -14.68
N PHE A 84 -10.63 -14.97 -14.26
CA PHE A 84 -11.04 -16.07 -15.11
C PHE A 84 -12.57 -16.12 -15.17
N LYS A 85 -13.16 -15.94 -16.35
CA LYS A 85 -14.61 -16.06 -16.59
C LYS A 85 -14.88 -17.26 -17.49
N TYR A 86 -15.75 -18.16 -17.07
CA TYR A 86 -15.95 -19.45 -17.74
C TYR A 86 -17.31 -20.09 -17.48
N ALA A 87 -17.71 -21.01 -18.34
CA ALA A 87 -18.90 -21.83 -18.14
C ALA A 87 -18.68 -22.87 -17.02
N SER A 88 -19.77 -23.41 -16.46
CA SER A 88 -19.71 -24.43 -15.39
C SER A 88 -19.02 -25.74 -15.79
N SER A 89 -18.74 -25.95 -17.09
CA SER A 89 -17.96 -27.07 -17.62
C SER A 89 -16.45 -26.90 -17.45
N HIS A 90 -15.99 -25.75 -16.99
CA HIS A 90 -14.58 -25.45 -16.74
C HIS A 90 -14.33 -25.15 -15.27
N ASP A 91 -13.08 -25.29 -14.87
CA ASP A 91 -12.53 -24.95 -13.56
C ASP A 91 -11.20 -24.19 -13.74
N VAL A 92 -10.67 -23.65 -12.64
CA VAL A 92 -9.35 -23.03 -12.60
C VAL A 92 -8.54 -23.74 -11.53
N LEU A 93 -7.43 -24.34 -11.94
CA LEU A 93 -6.49 -25.01 -11.05
C LEU A 93 -5.17 -24.24 -11.04
N GLU A 94 -4.71 -23.87 -9.85
CA GLU A 94 -3.33 -23.45 -9.64
C GLU A 94 -2.46 -24.70 -9.47
N VAL A 95 -1.40 -24.81 -10.26
CA VAL A 95 -0.57 -26.01 -10.32
C VAL A 95 0.91 -25.66 -10.36
N SER A 96 1.75 -26.63 -10.02
CA SER A 96 3.21 -26.50 -10.20
C SER A 96 3.59 -26.46 -11.69
N SER A 97 4.78 -25.94 -12.00
CA SER A 97 5.32 -25.91 -13.37
C SER A 97 5.40 -27.31 -14.02
N ALA A 98 5.76 -28.34 -13.25
CA ALA A 98 5.82 -29.72 -13.74
C ALA A 98 4.41 -30.25 -14.07
N ALA A 99 3.42 -29.94 -13.23
CA ALA A 99 2.05 -30.35 -13.46
C ALA A 99 1.42 -29.64 -14.67
N TYR A 100 1.69 -28.33 -14.83
CA TYR A 100 1.32 -27.57 -16.03
C TYR A 100 1.91 -28.18 -17.30
N SER A 101 3.22 -28.47 -17.29
CA SER A 101 3.94 -28.97 -18.47
C SER A 101 3.48 -30.38 -18.91
N SER A 102 3.03 -31.20 -17.96
CA SER A 102 2.52 -32.55 -18.22
C SER A 102 0.99 -32.62 -18.33
N CYS A 103 0.29 -31.49 -18.23
CA CYS A 103 -1.16 -31.39 -18.26
C CYS A 103 -1.85 -32.33 -17.25
N THR A 104 -1.33 -32.42 -16.02
CA THR A 104 -1.95 -33.18 -14.94
C THR A 104 -2.69 -32.27 -13.97
N THR A 105 -3.87 -32.73 -13.57
CA THR A 105 -4.72 -32.07 -12.56
C THR A 105 -4.54 -32.69 -11.16
N SER A 106 -3.57 -33.59 -11.00
CA SER A 106 -3.30 -34.25 -9.72
C SER A 106 -2.61 -33.30 -8.75
N ASN A 107 -3.12 -33.22 -7.50
CA ASN A 107 -2.57 -32.40 -6.42
C ASN A 107 -2.44 -30.90 -6.79
N PRO A 108 -3.55 -30.22 -7.13
CA PRO A 108 -3.52 -28.79 -7.36
C PRO A 108 -3.16 -28.03 -6.07
N ILE A 109 -2.52 -26.88 -6.23
CA ILE A 109 -2.27 -25.92 -5.14
C ILE A 109 -3.60 -25.31 -4.69
N SER A 110 -4.47 -25.01 -5.66
CA SER A 110 -5.82 -24.51 -5.42
C SER A 110 -6.74 -24.90 -6.58
N THR A 111 -8.03 -25.06 -6.27
CA THR A 111 -9.08 -25.37 -7.26
C THR A 111 -10.25 -24.42 -7.08
N SER A 112 -10.72 -23.84 -8.16
CA SER A 112 -11.87 -22.93 -8.17
C SER A 112 -12.88 -23.30 -9.25
N THR A 113 -14.16 -23.31 -8.88
CA THR A 113 -15.30 -23.59 -9.76
C THR A 113 -16.34 -22.46 -9.66
N GLY A 114 -17.42 -22.52 -10.44
CA GLY A 114 -18.51 -21.54 -10.34
C GLY A 114 -18.47 -20.41 -11.37
N GLY A 115 -17.56 -20.48 -12.35
CA GLY A 115 -17.61 -19.68 -13.57
C GLY A 115 -17.01 -18.28 -13.50
N ASN A 116 -16.59 -17.83 -12.32
CA ASN A 116 -15.85 -16.57 -12.15
C ASN A 116 -14.87 -16.68 -10.99
N THR A 117 -13.57 -16.68 -11.30
CA THR A 117 -12.49 -16.80 -10.32
C THR A 117 -11.54 -15.62 -10.45
N VAL A 118 -11.18 -15.03 -9.30
CA VAL A 118 -10.20 -13.93 -9.23
C VAL A 118 -8.99 -14.42 -8.44
N VAL A 119 -7.81 -14.38 -9.07
CA VAL A 119 -6.53 -14.75 -8.46
C VAL A 119 -5.68 -13.50 -8.31
N THR A 120 -5.17 -13.24 -7.11
CA THR A 120 -4.19 -12.16 -6.86
C THR A 120 -2.79 -12.72 -6.93
N LEU A 121 -1.88 -12.03 -7.62
CA LEU A 121 -0.48 -12.40 -7.70
C LEU A 121 0.26 -11.87 -6.47
N ASN A 122 0.72 -12.76 -5.59
CA ASN A 122 1.35 -12.43 -4.30
C ASN A 122 2.87 -12.62 -4.31
#